data_AF-A0A3D1B1A6-F1
#
_entry.id   AF-A0A3D1B1A6-F1
#
_cell.length_a   1.000
_cell.length_b   1.000
_cell.length_c   1.000
_cell.angle_alpha   90.00
_cell.angle_beta   90.00
_cell.angle_gamma   90.00
#
_symmetry.space_group_name_H-M   'P 1'
#
loop_
_entity.id
_entity.type
_entity.pdbx_description
1 polymer ?
#
loop_
_entity_poly.entity_id
_entity_poly.type
_entity_poly.pdbx_seq_one_letter_code
_entity_poly.pdbx_strand_id
1 'polypeptide(L)'
;MVMSRGKLLRKVDQRRIQEAIREAEKRTSGEIRVSVSSLIWGDVRKAAEKAFVRMGMTATKERNAVLFLVVPARRKFVVLGDTGIHQKVGQEFWHHIVRLVS
;
A
#
# COMPACT_ATOMS: atom_id res chain seq x y z
N MET A 1 2.80 1.45 -8.81
CA MET A 1 1.80 0.67 -9.60
C MET A 1 0.45 0.65 -8.88
N VAL A 2 -0.67 0.79 -9.59
CA VAL A 2 -2.05 0.74 -9.03
C VAL A 2 -2.81 -0.47 -9.57
N MET A 3 -3.36 -1.32 -8.71
CA MET A 3 -4.18 -2.49 -9.11
C MET A 3 -5.59 -2.39 -8.57
N SER A 4 -6.61 -2.57 -9.42
CA SER A 4 -8.00 -2.65 -8.98
C SER A 4 -8.89 -3.49 -9.90
N ARG A 5 -10.03 -3.99 -9.38
CA ARG A 5 -11.03 -4.76 -10.17
C ARG A 5 -11.87 -3.81 -11.04
N GLY A 6 -12.26 -4.24 -12.24
CA GLY A 6 -12.86 -3.41 -13.31
C GLY A 6 -13.97 -2.44 -12.89
N LYS A 7 -14.89 -2.85 -12.00
CA LYS A 7 -15.99 -1.98 -11.53
C LYS A 7 -15.54 -0.91 -10.53
N LEU A 8 -14.45 -1.17 -9.81
CA LEU A 8 -13.88 -0.28 -8.79
C LEU A 8 -12.92 0.74 -9.41
N LEU A 9 -12.24 0.38 -10.52
CA LEU A 9 -11.41 1.30 -11.32
C LEU A 9 -12.16 2.55 -11.77
N ARG A 10 -13.48 2.46 -12.03
CA ARG A 10 -14.29 3.62 -12.42
C ARG A 10 -14.57 4.60 -11.27
N LYS A 11 -14.44 4.16 -10.01
CA LYS A 11 -14.67 4.98 -8.82
C LYS A 11 -13.38 5.52 -8.21
N VAL A 12 -12.24 5.05 -8.70
CA VAL A 12 -10.92 5.40 -8.19
C VAL A 12 -10.22 6.21 -9.27
N ASP A 13 -9.80 7.43 -8.93
CA ASP A 13 -8.97 8.23 -9.83
C ASP A 13 -7.56 7.64 -9.89
N GLN A 14 -7.39 6.67 -10.79
CA GLN A 14 -6.13 5.95 -10.96
C GLN A 14 -5.01 6.90 -11.44
N ARG A 15 -5.35 7.96 -12.18
CA ARG A 15 -4.38 8.92 -12.68
C ARG A 15 -3.81 9.74 -11.54
N ARG A 16 -4.68 10.31 -10.71
CA ARG A 16 -4.27 11.09 -9.53
C ARG A 16 -3.42 10.26 -8.56
N ILE A 17 -3.78 8.99 -8.35
CA ILE A 17 -2.98 8.09 -7.49
C ILE A 17 -1.61 7.82 -8.12
N GLN A 18 -1.54 7.54 -9.43
CA GLN A 18 -0.26 7.30 -10.10
C GLN A 18 0.64 8.55 -10.08
N GLU A 19 0.08 9.73 -10.30
CA GLU A 19 0.82 11.00 -10.23
C GLU A 19 1.34 11.24 -8.80
N ALA A 20 0.51 11.05 -7.78
CA ALA A 20 0.94 11.18 -6.38
C ALA A 20 2.05 10.18 -6.01
N ILE A 21 1.95 8.93 -6.46
CA ILE A 21 3.02 7.92 -6.26
C ILE A 21 4.31 8.38 -6.94
N ARG A 22 4.25 8.80 -8.21
CA ARG A 22 5.44 9.25 -8.95
C ARG A 22 6.12 10.44 -8.27
N GLU A 23 5.36 11.43 -7.81
CA GLU A 23 5.92 12.59 -7.11
C GLU A 23 6.53 12.22 -5.76
N ALA A 24 5.96 11.24 -5.05
CA ALA A 24 6.54 10.72 -3.82
C ALA A 24 7.84 9.96 -4.09
N GLU A 25 7.85 9.04 -5.05
CA GLU A 25 9.02 8.21 -5.42
C GLU A 25 10.17 9.04 -6.01
N LYS A 26 9.93 10.24 -6.54
CA LYS A 26 11.03 11.17 -6.93
C LYS A 26 11.86 11.66 -5.74
N ARG A 27 11.32 11.60 -4.52
CA ARG A 27 11.94 12.14 -3.30
C ARG A 27 12.52 11.06 -2.39
N THR A 28 12.43 9.79 -2.78
CA THR A 28 12.84 8.65 -1.96
C THR A 28 13.32 7.50 -2.84
N SER A 29 14.23 6.66 -2.35
CA SER A 29 14.56 5.38 -2.99
C SER A 29 13.50 4.29 -2.74
N GLY A 30 12.45 4.60 -1.97
CA GLY A 30 11.38 3.67 -1.63
C GLY A 30 10.36 3.48 -2.74
N GLU A 31 9.88 2.25 -2.90
CA GLU A 31 8.80 1.90 -3.83
C GLU A 31 7.44 1.93 -3.16
N ILE A 32 6.47 2.62 -3.77
CA ILE A 32 5.10 2.73 -3.27
C ILE A 32 4.13 2.03 -4.22
N ARG A 33 3.30 1.14 -3.65
CA ARG A 33 2.24 0.45 -4.40
C ARG A 33 0.90 0.60 -3.71
N VAL A 34 -0.14 0.77 -4.54
CA VAL A 34 -1.52 0.90 -4.08
C VAL A 34 -2.35 -0.20 -4.72
N SER A 35 -3.01 -0.99 -3.88
CA SER A 35 -3.92 -2.07 -4.30
C SER A 35 -5.30 -1.79 -3.74
N VAL A 36 -6.30 -1.78 -4.62
CA VAL A 36 -7.69 -1.53 -4.24
C VAL A 36 -8.53 -2.73 -4.64
N SER A 37 -8.93 -3.53 -3.64
CA SER A 37 -9.78 -4.70 -3.86
C SER A 37 -11.18 -4.40 -3.34
N SER A 38 -12.23 -4.74 -4.10
CA SER A 38 -13.60 -4.47 -3.67
C SER A 38 -13.95 -5.17 -2.35
N LEU A 39 -13.58 -6.45 -2.24
CA LEU A 39 -13.85 -7.32 -1.10
C LEU A 39 -12.69 -8.30 -0.93
N ILE A 40 -12.37 -8.61 0.33
CA ILE A 40 -11.44 -9.67 0.72
C ILE A 40 -12.11 -10.53 1.78
N TRP A 41 -12.21 -11.83 1.49
CA TRP A 41 -12.66 -12.85 2.43
C TRP A 41 -11.53 -13.18 3.42
N GLY A 42 -11.88 -13.40 4.68
CA GLY A 42 -10.91 -13.73 5.74
C GLY A 42 -10.20 -12.50 6.31
N ASP A 43 -8.91 -12.62 6.60
CA ASP A 43 -8.11 -11.56 7.22
C ASP A 43 -7.49 -10.63 6.15
N VAL A 44 -7.82 -9.34 6.23
CA VAL A 44 -7.32 -8.31 5.30
C VAL A 44 -5.80 -8.11 5.42
N ARG A 45 -5.25 -8.22 6.63
CA ARG A 45 -3.81 -8.08 6.87
C ARG A 45 -3.05 -9.24 6.23
N LYS A 46 -3.49 -10.48 6.45
CA LYS A 46 -2.89 -11.67 5.80
C LYS A 46 -2.98 -11.58 4.27
N ALA A 47 -4.06 -11.01 3.73
CA ALA A 47 -4.18 -10.77 2.30
C ALA A 47 -3.19 -9.70 1.80
N ALA A 48 -2.95 -8.64 2.58
CA ALA A 48 -1.93 -7.64 2.27
C ALA A 48 -0.52 -8.25 2.26
N GLU A 49 -0.17 -9.04 3.27
CA GLU A 49 1.12 -9.73 3.37
C GLU A 49 1.36 -10.66 2.17
N LYS A 50 0.36 -11.47 1.81
CA LYS A 50 0.42 -12.32 0.61
C LYS A 50 0.59 -11.51 -0.67
N ALA A 51 -0.13 -10.40 -0.79
CA ALA A 51 0.00 -9.52 -1.95
C ALA A 51 1.39 -8.89 -2.03
N PHE A 52 1.95 -8.47 -0.90
CA PHE A 52 3.28 -7.88 -0.78
C PHE A 52 4.37 -8.80 -1.32
N VAL A 53 4.38 -10.05 -0.84
CA VAL A 53 5.32 -11.08 -1.30
C VAL A 53 5.11 -11.41 -2.77
N ARG A 54 3.86 -11.64 -3.20
CA ARG A 54 3.54 -11.96 -4.60
C ARG A 54 3.97 -10.88 -5.58
N MET A 55 3.93 -9.62 -5.14
CA MET A 55 4.36 -8.48 -5.94
C MET A 55 5.89 -8.27 -5.91
N GLY A 56 6.65 -9.10 -5.19
CA GLY A 56 8.10 -8.95 -5.08
C GLY A 56 8.54 -7.71 -4.31
N MET A 57 7.66 -7.15 -3.46
CA MET A 57 7.98 -5.90 -2.72
C MET A 57 9.06 -6.11 -1.65
N THR A 58 9.37 -7.36 -1.31
CA THR A 58 10.51 -7.74 -0.46
C THR A 58 11.85 -7.75 -1.20
N ALA A 59 11.86 -7.58 -2.53
CA ALA A 59 13.09 -7.65 -3.34
C ALA A 59 13.81 -6.30 -3.50
N THR A 60 13.31 -5.24 -2.85
CA THR A 60 13.96 -3.92 -2.92
C THR A 60 15.32 -3.94 -2.21
N LYS A 61 16.33 -3.31 -2.81
CA LYS A 61 17.71 -3.29 -2.29
C LYS A 61 17.79 -2.78 -0.85
N GLU A 62 16.98 -1.77 -0.53
CA GLU A 62 16.94 -1.13 0.79
C GLU A 62 15.81 -1.64 1.69
N ARG A 63 15.01 -2.63 1.24
CA ARG A 63 13.86 -3.16 2.00
C ARG A 63 12.94 -2.03 2.48
N ASN A 64 12.61 -1.11 1.57
CA ASN A 64 11.90 0.15 1.86
C ASN A 64 10.59 0.30 1.06
N ALA A 65 10.05 -0.81 0.57
CA ALA A 65 8.79 -0.82 -0.15
C ALA A 65 7.58 -0.65 0.79
N VAL A 66 6.54 0.04 0.31
CA VAL A 66 5.29 0.27 1.05
C VAL A 66 4.08 -0.08 0.20
N LEU A 67 3.20 -0.91 0.76
CA LEU A 67 1.92 -1.29 0.16
C LEU A 67 0.76 -0.67 0.93
N PHE A 68 -0.07 0.07 0.21
CA PHE A 68 -1.40 0.48 0.65
C PHE A 68 -2.43 -0.47 0.06
N LEU A 69 -3.12 -1.24 0.91
CA LEU A 69 -4.24 -2.08 0.52
C LEU A 69 -5.54 -1.47 1.02
N VAL A 70 -6.47 -1.15 0.11
CA VAL A 70 -7.79 -0.59 0.45
C VAL A 70 -8.88 -1.60 0.09
N VAL A 71 -9.78 -1.86 1.03
CA VAL A 71 -10.91 -2.80 0.89
C VAL A 71 -12.24 -2.10 1.21
N PRO A 72 -12.84 -1.38 0.24
CA PRO A 72 -14.00 -0.52 0.51
C PRO A 72 -15.21 -1.25 1.08
N ALA A 73 -15.54 -2.46 0.59
CA ALA A 73 -16.71 -3.20 1.10
C ALA A 73 -16.58 -3.59 2.58
N ARG A 74 -15.37 -3.55 3.14
CA ARG A 74 -15.12 -3.83 4.56
C ARG A 74 -14.77 -2.59 5.37
N ARG A 75 -14.71 -1.41 4.74
CA ARG A 75 -14.20 -0.16 5.36
C ARG A 75 -12.86 -0.38 6.07
N LYS A 76 -11.96 -1.15 5.44
CA LYS A 76 -10.63 -1.46 5.97
C LYS A 76 -9.57 -1.01 5.00
N PHE A 77 -8.46 -0.52 5.53
CA PHE A 77 -7.22 -0.34 4.80
C PHE A 77 -6.07 -0.93 5.62
N VAL A 78 -4.98 -1.26 4.94
CA VAL A 78 -3.75 -1.77 5.55
C VAL A 78 -2.59 -1.04 4.90
N VAL A 79 -1.68 -0.54 5.73
CA VAL A 79 -0.38 -0.03 5.30
C VAL A 79 0.67 -1.05 5.73
N LEU A 80 1.40 -1.60 4.78
CA LEU A 80 2.45 -2.58 5.03
C LEU A 80 3.77 -2.06 4.47
N GLY A 81 4.72 -1.79 5.37
CA GLY A 81 6.10 -1.45 5.02
C GLY A 81 7.02 -2.65 5.17
N ASP A 82 8.09 -2.67 4.39
CA ASP A 82 9.16 -3.66 4.54
C ASP A 82 10.08 -3.33 5.74
N THR A 83 10.99 -4.24 6.08
CA THR A 83 11.76 -4.20 7.31
C THR A 83 12.74 -3.01 7.39
N GLY A 84 13.36 -2.62 6.27
CA GLY A 84 14.33 -1.53 6.22
C GLY A 84 13.72 -0.17 6.51
N ILE A 85 12.52 0.11 5.99
CA ILE A 85 11.79 1.33 6.37
C ILE A 85 11.31 1.25 7.82
N HIS A 86 10.76 0.12 8.26
CA HIS A 86 10.27 -0.05 9.61
C HIS A 86 11.37 0.17 10.67
N GLN A 87 12.58 -0.33 10.42
CA GLN A 87 13.74 -0.11 11.30
C GLN A 87 14.13 1.37 11.43
N LYS A 88 13.94 2.17 10.37
CA LYS A 88 14.29 3.60 10.38
C LYS A 88 13.22 4.47 11.06
N VAL A 89 11.95 4.16 10.86
CA VAL A 89 10.82 5.03 11.27
C VAL A 89 10.11 4.57 12.54
N GLY A 90 10.26 3.29 12.91
CA GLY A 90 9.57 2.69 14.05
C GLY A 90 8.06 2.53 13.85
N GLN A 91 7.39 1.96 14.85
CA GLN A 91 5.95 1.67 14.80
C GLN A 91 5.08 2.94 14.84
N GLU A 92 5.51 3.97 15.57
CA GLU A 92 4.75 5.21 15.75
C GLU A 92 4.50 5.97 14.44
N PHE A 93 5.44 5.91 13.50
CA PHE A 93 5.25 6.47 12.17
C PHE A 93 4.03 5.83 11.46
N TRP A 94 3.88 4.51 11.53
CA TRP A 94 2.75 3.81 10.91
C TRP A 94 1.43 4.12 11.61
N HIS A 95 1.43 4.24 12.94
CA HIS A 95 0.27 4.69 13.70
C HIS A 95 -0.17 6.09 13.29
N HIS A 96 0.79 7.00 13.11
CA HIS A 96 0.53 8.35 12.63
C HIS A 96 -0.10 8.35 11.24
N ILE A 97 0.45 7.58 10.30
CA ILE A 97 -0.12 7.45 8.94
C ILE A 97 -1.55 6.91 8.99
N VAL A 98 -1.80 5.87 9.78
CA VAL A 98 -3.16 5.31 9.94
C VAL A 98 -4.11 6.38 10.48
N ARG A 99 -3.69 7.19 11.47
CA ARG A 99 -4.52 8.26 12.04
C ARG A 99 -4.83 9.38 11.03
N LEU A 100 -3.92 9.71 10.11
CA LEU A 100 -4.15 10.73 9.09
C LEU A 100 -5.20 10.32 8.04
N VAL A 101 -5.42 9.02 7.85
CA VAL A 101 -6.25 8.49 6.75
C VAL A 101 -7.48 7.71 7.23
N SER A 102 -7.66 7.59 8.55
CA SER A 102 -8.85 6.99 9.19
C SER A 102 -9.89 8.05 9.50
#